data_AF-A0A356C1M4-F1
#
_entry.id   AF-A0A356C1M4-F1
#
_cell.length_a   1.000
_cell.length_b   1.000
_cell.length_c   1.000
_cell.angle_alpha   90.00
_cell.angle_beta   90.00
_cell.angle_gamma   90.00
#
_symmetry.space_group_name_H-M   'P 1'
#
loop_
_entity.id
_entity.type
_entity.pdbx_description
1 polymer ?
#
loop_
_entity_poly.entity_id
_entity_poly.type
_entity_poly.pdbx_seq_one_letter_code
_entity_poly.pdbx_strand_id
1 'polypeptide(L)'
;MGIADNDLFASVVVGDPSGKVIATSVGGSVNYHYWGLEQARANLMDLVHQTVGWDRRASLAGACFTYKADFAVTEWKMPDLVSGFLEGTDVMVEDFATSSLLGMHGGEDRLFLVGGHSGLAVFEDSTGRQLQTRQEALMWNPIMRLNSKLQEVAGVDRNQCVEDLLYLKSQIALGKGLGVFTDILDQRVSQGSSLALEVAYELAYDLVQMVTSMSAHFRGLEPVIGLYGQILLGSQTIRTRVHHLLSLLFPQCRIVDVPLAPAKGAYLSSVLTRRSGFEQEVITNLFN
;
A
#
# COMPACT_ATOMS: atom_id res chain seq x y z
N MET A 1 -14.62 7.50 9.02
CA MET A 1 -14.00 7.46 7.67
C MET A 1 -12.51 7.21 7.85
N GLY A 2 -11.91 6.38 7.01
CA GLY A 2 -10.47 6.15 6.97
C GLY A 2 -9.92 6.60 5.63
N ILE A 3 -8.82 7.34 5.64
CA ILE A 3 -8.15 7.86 4.45
C ILE A 3 -6.70 7.38 4.51
N ALA A 4 -6.24 6.67 3.49
CA ALA A 4 -4.86 6.26 3.37
C ALA A 4 -4.21 6.88 2.13
N ASP A 5 -3.11 7.59 2.33
CA ASP A 5 -2.38 8.28 1.29
C ASP A 5 -1.01 7.65 1.04
N ASN A 6 -0.56 7.61 -0.20
CA ASN A 6 0.75 7.08 -0.58
C ASN A 6 1.63 8.05 -1.38
N ASP A 7 1.41 9.35 -1.18
CA ASP A 7 2.04 10.48 -1.85
C ASP A 7 1.62 10.71 -3.31
N LEU A 8 0.91 9.77 -3.94
CA LEU A 8 0.38 9.96 -5.30
C LEU A 8 -1.14 9.99 -5.34
N PHE A 9 -1.77 9.11 -4.57
CA PHE A 9 -3.21 9.03 -4.46
C PHE A 9 -3.63 8.68 -3.03
N ALA A 10 -4.90 8.94 -2.73
CA ALA A 10 -5.51 8.55 -1.48
C ALA A 10 -6.66 7.57 -1.74
N SER A 11 -6.71 6.52 -0.92
CA SER A 11 -7.82 5.57 -0.85
C SER A 11 -8.68 5.89 0.36
N VAL A 12 -10.00 5.86 0.20
CA VAL A 12 -10.95 6.19 1.26
C VAL A 12 -11.88 5.02 1.54
N VAL A 13 -12.14 4.77 2.82
CA VAL A 13 -13.14 3.83 3.31
C VAL A 13 -14.09 4.54 4.26
N VAL A 14 -15.39 4.42 4.01
CA VAL A 14 -16.45 4.90 4.87
C VAL A 14 -17.27 3.72 5.31
N GLY A 15 -17.52 3.63 6.61
CA GLY A 15 -18.35 2.60 7.20
C GLY A 15 -19.18 3.13 8.37
N ASP A 16 -20.09 2.30 8.86
CA ASP A 16 -20.95 2.62 9.99
C ASP A 16 -20.25 2.33 11.34
N PRO A 17 -20.89 2.60 12.50
CA PRO A 17 -20.30 2.28 13.81
C PRO A 17 -20.18 0.78 14.13
N SER A 18 -20.76 -0.10 13.30
CA SER A 18 -20.69 -1.55 13.48
C SER A 18 -19.47 -2.19 12.82
N GLY A 19 -18.70 -1.43 12.03
CA GLY A 19 -17.57 -1.95 11.26
C GLY A 19 -17.89 -2.21 9.78
N LYS A 20 -19.16 -2.11 9.37
CA LYS A 20 -19.57 -2.39 7.99
C LYS A 20 -19.14 -1.27 7.04
N VAL A 21 -18.42 -1.63 5.98
CA VAL A 21 -18.08 -0.69 4.89
C VAL A 21 -19.34 -0.33 4.11
N ILE A 22 -19.58 0.97 3.97
CA ILE A 22 -20.67 1.57 3.19
C ILE A 22 -20.17 1.97 1.81
N ALA A 23 -19.00 2.60 1.73
CA ALA A 23 -18.46 3.16 0.50
C ALA A 23 -16.94 3.19 0.50
N THR A 24 -16.35 3.15 -0.70
CA THR A 24 -14.92 3.28 -0.93
C THR A 24 -14.65 4.14 -2.16
N SER A 25 -13.56 4.88 -2.17
CA SER A 25 -13.12 5.63 -3.36
C SER A 25 -11.60 5.73 -3.42
N VAL A 26 -11.10 6.21 -4.56
CA VAL A 26 -9.70 6.57 -4.76
C VAL A 26 -9.67 7.93 -5.47
N GLY A 27 -8.75 8.80 -5.07
CA GLY A 27 -8.61 10.15 -5.64
C GLY A 27 -7.20 10.70 -5.44
N GLY A 28 -7.02 11.99 -5.71
CA GLY A 28 -5.72 12.65 -5.59
C GLY A 28 -5.15 12.58 -4.16
N SER A 29 -3.83 12.66 -4.03
CA SER A 29 -3.17 12.67 -2.72
C SER A 29 -3.58 13.89 -1.89
N VAL A 30 -3.86 13.65 -0.62
CA VAL A 30 -4.12 14.65 0.43
C VAL A 30 -2.87 14.90 1.29
N ASN A 31 -1.69 14.40 0.87
CA ASN A 31 -0.42 14.72 1.52
C ASN A 31 0.02 16.15 1.13
N TYR A 32 -0.33 17.11 1.98
CA TYR A 32 -0.01 18.53 1.77
C TYR A 32 1.50 18.83 1.83
N HIS A 33 2.33 17.95 2.39
CA HIS A 33 3.78 18.14 2.38
C HIS A 33 4.38 17.93 0.99
N TYR A 34 3.78 17.05 0.18
CA TYR A 34 4.25 16.76 -1.17
C TYR A 34 3.57 17.65 -2.22
N TRP A 35 2.26 17.88 -2.08
CA TRP A 35 1.44 18.58 -3.10
C TRP A 35 1.12 20.03 -2.75
N GLY A 36 1.45 20.48 -1.55
CA GLY A 36 1.01 21.76 -1.01
C GLY A 36 -0.42 21.71 -0.47
N LEU A 37 -0.73 22.63 0.45
CA LEU A 37 -1.99 22.64 1.19
C LEU A 37 -3.21 22.86 0.29
N GLU A 38 -3.13 23.76 -0.68
CA GLU A 38 -4.26 24.08 -1.57
C GLU A 38 -4.72 22.87 -2.39
N GLN A 39 -3.77 22.18 -3.05
CA GLN A 39 -4.08 20.99 -3.85
C GLN A 39 -4.55 19.84 -2.97
N ALA A 40 -3.91 19.59 -1.83
CA ALA A 40 -4.32 18.55 -0.89
C ALA A 40 -5.74 18.79 -0.35
N ARG A 41 -6.12 20.05 -0.09
CA ARG A 41 -7.48 20.42 0.31
C ARG A 41 -8.49 20.20 -0.80
N ALA A 42 -8.18 20.61 -2.03
CA ALA A 42 -9.05 20.35 -3.19
C ALA A 42 -9.29 18.84 -3.38
N ASN A 43 -8.21 18.05 -3.32
CA ASN A 43 -8.29 16.59 -3.42
C ASN A 43 -9.14 15.97 -2.29
N LEU A 44 -8.99 16.46 -1.06
CA LEU A 44 -9.80 16.00 0.07
C LEU A 44 -11.29 16.32 -0.12
N MET A 45 -11.61 17.52 -0.60
CA MET A 45 -12.98 17.92 -0.89
C MET A 45 -13.62 17.03 -1.95
N ASP A 46 -12.90 16.76 -3.04
CA ASP A 46 -13.35 15.88 -4.11
C ASP A 46 -13.57 14.46 -3.61
N LEU A 47 -12.63 13.93 -2.82
CA LEU A 47 -12.74 12.60 -2.21
C LEU A 47 -13.98 12.47 -1.33
N VAL A 48 -14.22 13.42 -0.43
CA VAL A 48 -15.40 13.39 0.44
C VAL A 48 -16.69 13.56 -0.36
N HIS A 49 -16.69 14.45 -1.37
CA HIS A 49 -17.83 14.62 -2.26
C HIS A 49 -18.19 13.31 -2.97
N GLN A 50 -17.19 12.60 -3.50
CA GLN A 50 -17.38 11.33 -4.21
C GLN A 50 -17.77 10.18 -3.28
N THR A 51 -17.21 10.12 -2.07
CA THR A 51 -17.37 8.94 -1.18
C THR A 51 -18.60 9.04 -0.28
N VAL A 52 -18.84 10.23 0.29
CA VAL A 52 -19.88 10.46 1.30
C VAL A 52 -21.02 11.30 0.71
N GLY A 53 -20.71 12.19 -0.23
CA GLY A 53 -21.61 13.23 -0.69
C GLY A 53 -21.48 14.51 0.15
N TRP A 54 -21.53 15.67 -0.51
CA TRP A 54 -21.29 16.96 0.12
C TRP A 54 -22.18 17.21 1.34
N ASP A 55 -23.48 16.96 1.23
CA ASP A 55 -24.45 17.25 2.29
C ASP A 55 -24.32 16.29 3.47
N ARG A 56 -23.92 15.04 3.20
CA ARG A 56 -23.77 14.01 4.23
C ARG A 56 -22.46 14.11 4.99
N ARG A 57 -21.50 14.96 4.57
CA ARG A 57 -20.22 15.14 5.29
C ARG A 57 -20.42 15.51 6.76
N ALA A 58 -21.45 16.30 7.07
CA ALA A 58 -21.78 16.73 8.43
C ALA A 58 -22.22 15.57 9.34
N SER A 59 -22.56 14.41 8.77
CA SER A 59 -22.89 13.19 9.52
C SER A 59 -21.66 12.33 9.86
N LEU A 60 -20.46 12.72 9.41
CA LEU A 60 -19.23 12.02 9.74
C LEU A 60 -18.91 12.21 11.22
N ALA A 61 -19.05 11.13 11.97
CA ALA A 61 -18.76 11.14 13.40
C ALA A 61 -17.25 11.01 13.71
N GLY A 62 -16.41 10.72 12.71
CA GLY A 62 -14.96 10.66 12.84
C GLY A 62 -14.24 10.40 11.52
N ALA A 63 -13.00 10.91 11.39
CA ALA A 63 -12.11 10.69 10.27
C ALA A 63 -10.68 10.41 10.77
N CYS A 64 -10.06 9.36 10.24
CA CYS A 64 -8.67 9.04 10.53
C CYS A 64 -7.88 9.00 9.23
N PHE A 65 -6.72 9.66 9.23
CA PHE A 65 -5.79 9.71 8.13
C PHE A 65 -4.59 8.81 8.44
N THR A 66 -4.08 8.14 7.43
CA THR A 66 -2.79 7.46 7.50
C THR A 66 -2.01 7.74 6.23
N TYR A 67 -0.71 7.92 6.37
CA TYR A 67 0.15 8.35 5.27
C TYR A 67 1.32 7.40 5.18
N LYS A 68 1.59 6.87 3.98
CA LYS A 68 2.79 6.08 3.72
C LYS A 68 4.01 7.00 3.79
N ALA A 69 4.48 7.21 5.01
CA ALA A 69 5.57 8.13 5.27
C ALA A 69 6.92 7.46 4.97
N ASP A 70 7.57 7.90 3.90
CA ASP A 70 9.04 7.79 3.82
C ASP A 70 9.70 8.71 4.88
N PHE A 71 8.97 9.71 5.39
CA PHE A 71 9.37 10.61 6.47
C PHE A 71 8.47 10.44 7.70
N ALA A 72 9.03 9.95 8.81
CA ALA A 72 8.36 9.96 10.11
C ALA A 72 8.19 11.41 10.58
N VAL A 73 7.10 12.08 10.19
CA VAL A 73 6.79 13.43 10.65
C VAL A 73 5.83 13.30 11.83
N THR A 74 6.38 13.53 13.02
CA THR A 74 5.68 13.45 14.33
C THR A 74 4.70 14.60 14.57
N GLU A 75 4.57 15.56 13.65
CA GLU A 75 3.69 16.72 13.80
C GLU A 75 2.91 17.00 12.51
N TRP A 76 1.92 16.18 12.21
CA TRP A 76 0.91 16.51 11.20
C TRP A 76 0.01 17.60 11.76
N LYS A 77 0.10 18.82 11.21
CA LYS A 77 -0.85 19.90 11.48
C LYS A 77 -2.13 19.65 10.67
N MET A 78 -2.83 18.58 11.02
CA MET A 78 -4.16 18.26 10.49
C MET A 78 -5.17 19.43 10.49
N PRO A 79 -5.17 20.36 11.49
CA PRO A 79 -6.15 21.44 11.52
C PRO A 79 -6.20 22.23 10.21
N ASP A 80 -5.07 22.49 9.55
CA ASP A 80 -5.05 23.32 8.34
C ASP A 80 -5.64 22.61 7.12
N LEU A 81 -5.53 21.28 7.04
CA LEU A 81 -6.09 20.48 5.95
C LEU A 81 -7.63 20.36 6.06
N VAL A 82 -8.14 20.24 7.29
CA VAL A 82 -9.56 19.93 7.55
C VAL A 82 -10.38 21.12 8.04
N SER A 83 -9.74 22.24 8.39
CA SER A 83 -10.40 23.46 8.89
C SER A 83 -11.46 23.97 7.90
N GLY A 84 -12.62 24.36 8.44
CA GLY A 84 -13.79 24.80 7.68
C GLY A 84 -14.50 23.69 6.89
N PHE A 85 -13.98 22.46 6.90
CA PHE A 85 -14.46 21.38 6.04
C PHE A 85 -15.03 20.18 6.82
N LEU A 86 -14.29 19.68 7.81
CA LEU A 86 -14.72 18.60 8.70
C LEU A 86 -14.98 19.12 10.12
N GLU A 87 -15.62 20.29 10.22
CA GLU A 87 -15.99 20.87 11.52
C GLU A 87 -16.92 19.93 12.30
N GLY A 88 -16.62 19.71 13.58
CA GLY A 88 -17.37 18.81 14.45
C GLY A 88 -17.10 17.31 14.20
N THR A 89 -16.28 16.95 13.21
CA THR A 89 -15.78 15.58 13.04
C THR A 89 -14.55 15.38 13.90
N ASP A 90 -14.46 14.26 14.62
CA ASP A 90 -13.25 13.87 15.34
C ASP A 90 -12.17 13.44 14.32
N VAL A 91 -11.11 14.23 14.18
CA VAL A 91 -10.05 14.01 13.18
C VAL A 91 -8.76 13.58 13.85
N MET A 92 -8.20 12.45 13.42
CA MET A 92 -6.95 11.91 13.93
C MET A 92 -6.02 11.44 12.80
N VAL A 93 -4.75 11.22 13.13
CA VAL A 93 -3.76 10.60 12.26
C VAL A 93 -3.26 9.34 12.94
N GLU A 94 -3.18 8.25 12.20
CA GLU A 94 -2.68 6.96 12.66
C GLU A 94 -1.43 6.57 11.87
N ASP A 95 -0.51 5.88 12.55
CA ASP A 95 0.67 5.33 11.91
C ASP A 95 0.29 4.36 10.77
N PHE A 96 1.08 4.39 9.69
CA PHE A 96 0.83 3.58 8.51
C PHE A 96 0.98 2.09 8.75
N ALA A 97 1.97 1.67 9.55
CA ALA A 97 2.16 0.27 9.88
C ALA A 97 0.97 -0.24 10.70
N THR A 98 0.59 0.51 11.75
CA THR A 98 -0.57 0.21 12.61
C THR A 98 -1.86 0.13 11.81
N SER A 99 -2.15 1.15 11.00
CA SER A 99 -3.36 1.16 10.14
C SER A 99 -3.36 0.00 9.16
N SER A 100 -2.22 -0.30 8.53
CA SER A 100 -2.15 -1.38 7.55
C SER A 100 -2.43 -2.74 8.19
N LEU A 101 -1.80 -3.04 9.33
CA LEU A 101 -2.02 -4.29 10.06
C LEU A 101 -3.45 -4.41 10.60
N LEU A 102 -4.00 -3.33 11.16
CA LEU A 102 -5.37 -3.30 11.67
C LEU A 102 -6.41 -3.56 10.58
N GLY A 103 -6.18 -3.04 9.38
CA GLY A 103 -7.07 -3.26 8.24
C GLY A 103 -6.90 -4.61 7.53
N MET A 104 -5.98 -5.46 7.99
CA MET A 104 -5.84 -6.85 7.52
C MET A 104 -6.75 -7.79 8.30
N HIS A 105 -7.35 -8.75 7.60
CA HIS A 105 -8.19 -9.76 8.22
C HIS A 105 -7.37 -10.95 8.75
N GLY A 106 -7.63 -11.33 10.01
CA GLY A 106 -7.25 -12.60 10.61
C GLY A 106 -5.76 -12.77 10.94
N GLY A 107 -5.48 -13.82 11.72
CA GLY A 107 -4.14 -14.22 12.16
C GLY A 107 -3.71 -13.52 13.46
N GLU A 108 -3.17 -14.30 14.40
CA GLU A 108 -2.45 -13.73 15.55
C GLU A 108 -1.10 -13.15 15.10
N ASP A 109 -0.48 -13.76 14.09
CA ASP A 109 0.75 -13.31 13.43
C ASP A 109 0.40 -12.75 12.04
N ARG A 110 0.71 -11.48 11.79
CA ARG A 110 0.37 -10.77 10.55
C ARG A 110 1.60 -10.12 9.94
N LEU A 111 1.77 -10.28 8.63
CA LEU A 111 2.81 -9.59 7.87
C LEU A 111 2.19 -8.79 6.72
N PHE A 112 2.39 -7.48 6.73
CA PHE A 112 2.01 -6.58 5.66
C PHE A 112 3.23 -6.31 4.76
N LEU A 113 3.16 -6.77 3.51
CA LEU A 113 4.22 -6.63 2.50
C LEU A 113 3.82 -5.58 1.46
N VAL A 114 4.66 -4.57 1.32
CA VAL A 114 4.46 -3.42 0.42
C VAL A 114 5.48 -3.44 -0.70
N GLY A 115 4.99 -3.53 -1.93
CA GLY A 115 5.77 -3.26 -3.14
C GLY A 115 5.29 -1.96 -3.80
N GLY A 116 5.91 -0.83 -3.50
CA GLY A 116 5.56 0.49 -4.06
C GLY A 116 6.78 1.25 -4.56
N HIS A 117 6.89 2.54 -4.26
CA HIS A 117 8.13 3.33 -4.46
C HIS A 117 9.25 2.94 -3.50
N SER A 118 8.89 2.25 -2.42
CA SER A 118 9.74 1.65 -1.43
C SER A 118 9.23 0.24 -1.14
N GLY A 119 10.15 -0.69 -0.89
CA GLY A 119 9.87 -2.00 -0.35
C GLY A 119 9.79 -1.93 1.17
N LEU A 120 8.66 -2.31 1.75
CA LEU A 120 8.44 -2.32 3.20
C LEU A 120 7.77 -3.64 3.59
N ALA A 121 8.24 -4.26 4.67
CA ALA A 121 7.54 -5.35 5.33
C ALA A 121 7.36 -4.99 6.81
N VAL A 122 6.11 -5.08 7.27
CA VAL A 122 5.73 -4.87 8.67
C VAL A 122 5.17 -6.18 9.20
N PHE A 123 5.72 -6.67 10.30
CA PHE A 123 5.25 -7.86 10.99
C PHE A 123 4.69 -7.46 12.36
N GLU A 124 3.59 -8.06 12.77
CA GLU A 124 3.04 -7.98 14.12
C GLU A 124 2.77 -9.39 14.65
N ASP A 125 3.25 -9.64 15.86
CA ASP A 125 3.00 -10.90 16.56
C ASP A 125 1.73 -10.85 17.42
N SER A 126 1.34 -12.01 17.95
CA SER A 126 0.17 -12.16 18.83
C SER A 126 0.16 -11.29 20.08
N THR A 127 1.32 -10.74 20.46
CA THR A 127 1.46 -9.84 21.62
C THR A 127 1.33 -8.36 21.25
N GLY A 128 1.09 -8.05 19.97
CA GLY A 128 1.04 -6.69 19.43
C GLY A 128 2.42 -6.07 19.21
N ARG A 129 3.50 -6.86 19.25
CA ARG A 129 4.84 -6.35 18.98
C ARG A 129 5.03 -6.21 17.49
N GLN A 130 5.33 -4.99 17.05
CA GLN A 130 5.61 -4.70 15.65
C GLN A 130 7.11 -4.69 15.33
N LEU A 131 7.46 -5.23 14.17
CA LEU A 131 8.79 -5.21 13.57
C LEU A 131 8.67 -4.72 12.13
N GLN A 132 9.64 -3.95 11.66
CA GLN A 132 9.64 -3.44 10.30
C GLN A 132 11.01 -3.58 9.65
N THR A 133 11.02 -3.92 8.36
CA THR A 133 12.20 -3.85 7.50
C THR A 133 11.86 -3.08 6.24
N ARG A 134 12.80 -2.26 5.80
CA ARG A 134 12.69 -1.46 4.59
C ARG A 134 13.86 -1.84 3.69
N GLN A 135 13.60 -2.02 2.41
CA GLN A 135 14.71 -2.07 1.45
C GLN A 135 15.21 -0.66 1.19
N GLU A 136 16.54 -0.54 1.04
CA GLU A 136 17.17 0.72 0.71
C GLU A 136 16.60 1.28 -0.62
N ALA A 137 16.26 2.56 -0.61
CA ALA A 137 15.58 3.22 -1.73
C ALA A 137 16.32 3.07 -3.07
N LEU A 138 17.66 2.95 -3.04
CA LEU A 138 18.48 2.76 -4.23
C LEU A 138 18.34 1.36 -4.84
N MET A 139 18.26 0.31 -4.02
CA MET A 139 18.10 -1.07 -4.49
C MET A 139 16.69 -1.35 -5.02
N TRP A 140 15.70 -0.68 -4.43
CA TRP A 140 14.29 -0.85 -4.79
C TRP A 140 13.86 -0.02 -6.01
N ASN A 141 14.61 1.02 -6.39
CA ASN A 141 14.23 1.92 -7.49
C ASN A 141 14.19 1.20 -8.85
N PRO A 142 13.01 1.13 -9.52
CA PRO A 142 12.88 0.44 -10.80
C PRO A 142 13.75 1.02 -11.91
N ILE A 143 14.00 2.34 -11.95
CA ILE A 143 14.88 2.97 -12.94
C ILE A 143 16.33 2.51 -12.74
N MET A 144 16.80 2.46 -11.50
CA MET A 144 18.16 2.02 -11.19
C MET A 144 18.35 0.56 -11.59
N ARG A 145 17.34 -0.28 -11.35
CA ARG A 145 17.34 -1.68 -11.79
C ARG A 145 17.38 -1.82 -13.30
N LEU A 146 16.52 -1.09 -14.01
CA LEU A 146 16.52 -1.06 -15.48
C LEU A 146 17.88 -0.60 -16.02
N ASN A 147 18.53 0.37 -15.37
CA ASN A 147 19.88 0.82 -15.76
C ASN A 147 20.93 -0.27 -15.58
N SER A 148 20.92 -0.99 -14.45
CA SER A 148 21.82 -2.13 -14.23
C SER A 148 21.62 -3.19 -15.31
N LYS A 149 20.37 -3.55 -15.61
CA LYS A 149 20.05 -4.52 -16.65
C LYS A 149 20.48 -4.09 -18.04
N LEU A 150 20.28 -2.82 -18.39
CA LEU A 150 20.76 -2.27 -19.65
C LEU A 150 22.29 -2.33 -19.77
N GLN A 151 23.03 -2.16 -18.67
CA GLN A 151 24.49 -2.32 -18.65
C GLN A 151 24.92 -3.78 -18.77
N GLU A 152 24.23 -4.71 -18.12
CA GLU A 152 24.50 -6.15 -18.21
C GLU A 152 24.34 -6.71 -19.62
N VAL A 153 23.35 -6.20 -20.37
CA VAL A 153 23.10 -6.64 -21.75
C VAL A 153 23.86 -5.83 -22.80
N ALA A 154 24.63 -4.82 -22.40
CA ALA A 154 25.42 -4.00 -23.31
C ALA A 154 26.52 -4.85 -23.98
N GLY A 155 26.33 -5.16 -25.26
CA GLY A 155 27.25 -5.99 -26.05
C GLY A 155 26.72 -7.37 -26.45
N VAL A 156 25.49 -7.72 -26.05
CA VAL A 156 24.80 -8.93 -26.54
C VAL A 156 23.83 -8.54 -27.66
N ASP A 157 23.81 -9.26 -28.78
CA ASP A 157 22.89 -9.02 -29.91
C ASP A 157 21.43 -9.37 -29.52
N ARG A 158 20.80 -8.47 -28.78
CA ARG A 158 19.42 -8.56 -28.27
C ARG A 158 18.69 -7.23 -28.47
N ASN A 159 18.81 -6.65 -29.67
CA ASN A 159 18.29 -5.30 -29.97
C ASN A 159 16.83 -5.11 -29.53
N GLN A 160 15.95 -6.09 -29.77
CA GLN A 160 14.55 -6.00 -29.36
C GLN A 160 14.35 -5.95 -27.84
N CYS A 161 15.16 -6.69 -27.06
CA CYS A 161 15.06 -6.69 -25.59
C CYS A 161 15.60 -5.38 -24.99
N VAL A 162 16.64 -4.81 -25.59
CA VAL A 162 17.20 -3.52 -25.18
C VAL A 162 16.19 -2.40 -25.44
N GLU A 163 15.52 -2.41 -26.59
CA GLU A 163 14.44 -1.47 -26.92
C GLU A 163 13.28 -1.53 -25.92
N ASP A 164 12.88 -2.75 -25.50
CA ASP A 164 11.81 -2.93 -24.51
C ASP A 164 12.18 -2.31 -23.14
N LEU A 165 13.42 -2.49 -22.67
CA LEU A 165 13.89 -1.90 -21.42
C LEU A 165 14.03 -0.37 -21.51
N LEU A 166 14.52 0.13 -22.64
CA LEU A 166 14.60 1.58 -22.90
C LEU A 166 13.19 2.19 -22.94
N TYR A 167 12.22 1.49 -23.52
CA TYR A 167 10.83 1.89 -23.50
C TYR A 167 10.29 1.96 -22.07
N LEU A 168 10.45 0.89 -21.27
CA LEU A 168 10.07 0.87 -19.85
C LEU A 168 10.67 2.04 -19.08
N LYS A 169 11.98 2.27 -19.22
CA LYS A 169 12.70 3.38 -18.59
C LYS A 169 12.15 4.74 -19.00
N SER A 170 11.85 4.94 -20.29
CA SER A 170 11.29 6.20 -20.80
C SER A 170 9.94 6.53 -20.17
N GLN A 171 9.10 5.53 -19.90
CA GLN A 171 7.78 5.75 -19.32
C GLN A 171 7.87 6.21 -17.87
N ILE A 172 8.79 5.64 -17.08
CA ILE A 172 9.03 6.10 -15.70
C ILE A 172 9.63 7.51 -15.70
N ALA A 173 10.58 7.79 -16.62
CA ALA A 173 11.22 9.11 -16.72
C ALA A 173 10.25 10.23 -17.12
N LEU A 174 9.15 9.91 -17.82
CA LEU A 174 8.06 10.84 -18.13
C LEU A 174 7.14 11.12 -16.92
N GLY A 175 7.51 10.68 -15.71
CA GLY A 175 6.73 10.86 -14.49
C GLY A 175 5.49 9.97 -14.43
N LYS A 176 5.38 8.95 -15.30
CA LYS A 176 4.28 7.99 -15.20
C LYS A 176 4.52 7.10 -13.97
N GLY A 177 3.52 7.02 -13.09
CA GLY A 177 3.61 6.28 -11.83
C GLY A 177 3.85 4.79 -12.03
N LEU A 178 4.20 4.08 -10.95
CA LEU A 178 4.57 2.66 -10.99
C LEU A 178 3.50 1.73 -11.56
N GLY A 179 2.22 2.14 -11.55
CA GLY A 179 1.15 1.38 -12.21
C GLY A 179 1.37 1.24 -13.73
N VAL A 180 1.80 2.30 -14.40
CA VAL A 180 2.12 2.23 -15.84
C VAL A 180 3.34 1.34 -16.08
N PHE A 181 4.33 1.41 -15.18
CA PHE A 181 5.49 0.54 -15.26
C PHE A 181 5.09 -0.94 -15.16
N THR A 182 4.25 -1.31 -14.20
CA THR A 182 3.82 -2.70 -14.01
C THR A 182 2.96 -3.21 -15.16
N ASP A 183 2.07 -2.37 -15.71
CA ASP A 183 1.23 -2.72 -16.86
C ASP A 183 2.08 -3.03 -18.10
N ILE A 184 3.07 -2.18 -18.38
CA ILE A 184 3.97 -2.37 -19.52
C ILE A 184 4.87 -3.57 -19.28
N LEU A 185 5.35 -3.78 -18.05
CA LEU A 185 6.17 -4.94 -17.71
C LEU A 185 5.42 -6.24 -18.03
N ASP A 186 4.17 -6.36 -17.55
CA ASP A 186 3.31 -7.52 -17.83
C ASP A 186 3.02 -7.66 -19.33
N GLN A 187 2.77 -6.56 -20.03
CA GLN A 187 2.58 -6.57 -21.48
C GLN A 187 3.81 -7.14 -22.20
N ARG A 188 5.02 -6.71 -21.84
CA ARG A 188 6.26 -7.21 -22.44
C ARG A 188 6.53 -8.67 -22.12
N VAL A 189 6.21 -9.11 -20.90
CA VAL A 189 6.25 -10.53 -20.54
C VAL A 189 5.29 -11.34 -21.41
N SER A 190 4.06 -10.85 -21.63
CA SER A 190 3.07 -11.53 -22.49
C SER A 190 3.51 -11.62 -23.96
N GLN A 191 4.36 -10.70 -24.40
CA GLN A 191 4.96 -10.67 -25.75
C GLN A 191 6.21 -11.57 -25.86
N GLY A 192 6.60 -12.27 -24.79
CA GLY A 192 7.74 -13.19 -24.78
C GLY A 192 9.09 -12.51 -24.48
N SER A 193 9.09 -11.27 -23.96
CA SER A 193 10.32 -10.59 -23.57
C SER A 193 10.95 -11.24 -22.35
N SER A 194 12.01 -12.04 -22.56
CA SER A 194 12.71 -12.75 -21.49
C SER A 194 13.34 -11.79 -20.47
N LEU A 195 13.76 -10.62 -20.92
CA LEU A 195 14.38 -9.61 -20.08
C LEU A 195 13.37 -8.89 -19.18
N ALA A 196 12.15 -8.63 -19.68
CA ALA A 196 11.06 -8.15 -18.85
C ALA A 196 10.67 -9.18 -17.78
N LEU A 197 10.65 -10.47 -18.15
CA LEU A 197 10.38 -11.56 -17.20
C LEU A 197 11.44 -11.65 -16.10
N GLU A 198 12.72 -11.51 -16.48
CA GLU A 198 13.84 -11.47 -15.54
C GLU A 198 13.69 -10.32 -14.53
N VAL A 199 13.41 -9.10 -15.01
CA VAL A 199 13.15 -7.93 -14.14
C VAL A 199 11.97 -8.19 -13.18
N ALA A 200 10.87 -8.76 -13.68
CA ALA A 200 9.72 -9.10 -12.84
C ALA A 200 10.08 -10.13 -11.75
N TYR A 201 10.88 -11.14 -12.10
CA TYR A 201 11.29 -12.20 -11.17
C TYR A 201 12.29 -11.72 -10.13
N GLU A 202 13.18 -10.79 -10.48
CA GLU A 202 14.07 -10.15 -9.51
C GLU A 202 13.30 -9.29 -8.51
N LEU A 203 12.31 -8.51 -8.96
CA LEU A 203 11.44 -7.74 -8.06
C LEU A 203 10.65 -8.67 -7.13
N ALA A 204 10.13 -9.78 -7.67
CA ALA A 204 9.45 -10.78 -6.86
C ALA A 204 10.39 -11.44 -5.83
N TYR A 205 11.63 -11.74 -6.22
CA TYR A 205 12.64 -12.31 -5.34
C TYR A 205 12.94 -11.38 -4.16
N ASP A 206 13.14 -10.09 -4.42
CA ASP A 206 13.42 -9.10 -3.38
C ASP A 206 12.28 -8.99 -2.37
N LEU A 207 11.04 -8.98 -2.85
CA LEU A 207 9.84 -9.00 -2.00
C LEU A 207 9.79 -10.26 -1.11
N VAL A 208 10.10 -11.42 -1.69
CA VAL A 208 10.14 -12.70 -0.96
C VAL A 208 11.29 -12.72 0.06
N GLN A 209 12.44 -12.13 -0.27
CA GLN A 209 13.55 -11.98 0.67
C GLN A 209 13.15 -11.13 1.88
N MET A 210 12.35 -10.07 1.71
CA MET A 210 11.86 -9.28 2.84
C MET A 210 11.05 -10.13 3.81
N VAL A 211 10.11 -10.93 3.29
CA VAL A 211 9.32 -11.86 4.11
C VAL A 211 10.23 -12.90 4.79
N THR A 212 11.19 -13.44 4.04
CA THR A 212 12.13 -14.45 4.56
C THR A 212 13.02 -13.87 5.66
N SER A 213 13.44 -12.62 5.56
CA SER A 213 14.20 -11.95 6.62
C SER A 213 13.39 -11.78 7.91
N MET A 214 12.07 -11.69 7.79
CA MET A 214 11.14 -11.58 8.92
C MET A 214 10.74 -12.94 9.50
N SER A 215 10.99 -14.05 8.80
CA SER A 215 10.47 -15.35 9.21
C SER A 215 11.07 -15.89 10.50
N ALA A 216 12.24 -15.39 10.91
CA ALA A 216 12.83 -15.68 12.21
C ALA A 216 11.94 -15.25 13.40
N HIS A 217 10.96 -14.39 13.15
CA HIS A 217 10.04 -13.86 14.16
C HIS A 217 8.68 -14.55 14.17
N PHE A 218 8.39 -15.44 13.20
CA PHE A 218 7.13 -16.17 13.16
C PHE A 218 7.13 -17.19 14.31
N ARG A 219 6.24 -16.99 15.29
CA ARG A 219 6.13 -17.90 16.44
C ARG A 219 5.25 -19.11 16.11
N GLY A 220 4.35 -18.96 15.12
CA GLY A 220 3.56 -20.03 14.52
C GLY A 220 3.94 -20.32 13.06
N LEU A 221 3.29 -21.33 12.48
CA LEU A 221 3.49 -21.71 11.07
C LEU A 221 2.52 -21.01 10.10
N GLU A 222 1.52 -20.28 10.61
CA GLU A 222 0.36 -19.83 9.82
C GLU A 222 0.19 -18.30 9.77
N PRO A 223 1.25 -17.50 9.49
CA PRO A 223 1.07 -16.06 9.42
C PRO A 223 0.16 -15.68 8.25
N VAL A 224 -0.61 -14.60 8.42
CA VAL A 224 -1.32 -13.97 7.30
C VAL A 224 -0.41 -12.96 6.64
N ILE A 225 -0.09 -13.17 5.37
CA ILE A 225 0.74 -12.27 4.56
C ILE A 225 -0.17 -11.43 3.65
N GLY A 226 -0.30 -10.14 3.97
CA GLY A 226 -1.05 -9.17 3.18
C GLY A 226 -0.17 -8.53 2.11
N LEU A 227 -0.57 -8.63 0.85
CA LEU A 227 0.10 -7.99 -0.29
C LEU A 227 -0.51 -6.61 -0.57
N TYR A 228 0.34 -5.58 -0.67
CA TYR A 228 -0.05 -4.21 -0.95
C TYR A 228 0.94 -3.47 -1.86
N GLY A 229 0.46 -2.43 -2.53
CA GLY A 229 1.28 -1.49 -3.32
C GLY A 229 1.28 -1.77 -4.82
N GLN A 230 1.66 -0.75 -5.60
CA GLN A 230 1.54 -0.74 -7.06
C GLN A 230 2.36 -1.83 -7.76
N ILE A 231 3.54 -2.21 -7.24
CA ILE A 231 4.36 -3.28 -7.82
C ILE A 231 3.71 -4.65 -7.60
N LEU A 232 3.24 -4.92 -6.37
CA LEU A 232 2.63 -6.20 -6.01
C LEU A 232 1.23 -6.38 -6.59
N LEU A 233 0.40 -5.33 -6.57
CA LEU A 233 -0.99 -5.41 -6.98
C LEU A 233 -1.22 -4.99 -8.44
N GLY A 234 -0.27 -4.24 -9.02
CA GLY A 234 -0.33 -3.75 -10.40
C GLY A 234 0.34 -4.67 -11.42
N SER A 235 1.18 -5.63 -11.02
CA SER A 235 1.74 -6.66 -11.92
C SER A 235 1.27 -8.06 -11.53
N GLN A 236 0.51 -8.70 -12.43
CA GLN A 236 0.13 -10.10 -12.30
C GLN A 236 1.34 -11.02 -12.35
N THR A 237 2.35 -10.71 -13.17
CA THR A 237 3.58 -11.52 -13.28
C THR A 237 4.32 -11.56 -11.94
N ILE A 238 4.55 -10.38 -11.34
CA ILE A 238 5.23 -10.26 -10.05
C ILE A 238 4.38 -10.92 -8.96
N ARG A 239 3.08 -10.60 -8.88
CA ARG A 239 2.17 -11.16 -7.87
C ARG A 239 2.15 -12.68 -7.89
N THR A 240 2.00 -13.28 -9.07
CA THR A 240 1.95 -14.74 -9.24
C THR A 240 3.27 -15.37 -8.78
N ARG A 241 4.40 -14.74 -9.13
CA ARG A 241 5.71 -15.24 -8.73
C ARG A 241 5.93 -15.14 -7.22
N VAL A 242 5.59 -14.01 -6.60
CA VAL A 242 5.66 -13.83 -5.14
C VAL A 242 4.77 -14.85 -4.44
N HIS A 243 3.51 -14.97 -4.85
CA HIS A 243 2.59 -15.93 -4.25
C HIS A 243 3.13 -17.35 -4.36
N HIS A 244 3.60 -17.76 -5.53
CA HIS A 244 4.15 -19.10 -5.73
C HIS A 244 5.34 -19.38 -4.80
N LEU A 245 6.31 -18.46 -4.73
CA LEU A 245 7.50 -18.64 -3.89
C LEU A 245 7.17 -18.64 -2.39
N LEU A 246 6.29 -17.73 -1.94
CA LEU A 246 5.85 -17.70 -0.55
C LEU A 246 5.07 -18.95 -0.16
N SER A 247 4.19 -19.48 -1.03
CA SER A 247 3.50 -20.74 -0.78
C SER A 247 4.45 -21.94 -0.68
N LEU A 248 5.58 -21.92 -1.38
CA LEU A 248 6.61 -22.96 -1.26
C LEU A 248 7.41 -22.84 0.04
N LEU A 249 7.78 -21.61 0.43
CA LEU A 249 8.61 -21.36 1.62
C LEU A 249 7.80 -21.44 2.93
N PHE A 250 6.53 -21.03 2.89
CA PHE A 250 5.64 -20.93 4.03
C PHE A 250 4.30 -21.63 3.70
N PRO A 251 4.28 -22.97 3.62
CA PRO A 251 3.13 -23.72 3.09
C PRO A 251 1.84 -23.57 3.90
N GLN A 252 1.94 -23.17 5.17
CA GLN A 252 0.77 -22.96 6.04
C GLN A 252 0.37 -21.48 6.16
N CYS A 253 1.10 -20.56 5.51
CA CYS A 253 0.73 -19.15 5.52
C CYS A 253 -0.49 -18.90 4.64
N ARG A 254 -1.27 -17.87 4.99
CA ARG A 254 -2.35 -17.36 4.15
C ARG A 254 -1.91 -16.09 3.46
N ILE A 255 -1.79 -16.13 2.14
CA ILE A 255 -1.41 -14.97 1.32
C ILE A 255 -2.68 -14.32 0.78
N VAL A 256 -2.84 -13.03 1.03
CA VAL A 256 -4.05 -12.28 0.64
C VAL A 256 -3.73 -10.91 0.07
N ASP A 257 -4.41 -10.52 -1.00
CA ASP A 257 -4.35 -9.16 -1.52
C ASP A 257 -5.14 -8.23 -0.58
N VAL A 258 -4.51 -7.14 -0.14
CA VAL A 258 -5.10 -6.20 0.83
C VAL A 258 -5.04 -4.73 0.34
N PRO A 259 -5.64 -4.42 -0.82
CA PRO A 259 -5.54 -3.10 -1.46
C PRO A 259 -6.08 -1.94 -0.60
N LEU A 260 -6.99 -2.24 0.32
CA LEU A 260 -7.63 -1.25 1.18
C LEU A 260 -7.21 -1.37 2.65
N ALA A 261 -6.27 -2.25 3.01
CA ALA A 261 -5.87 -2.44 4.41
C ALA A 261 -5.51 -1.11 5.11
N PRO A 262 -4.66 -0.23 4.55
CA PRO A 262 -4.35 1.03 5.21
C PRO A 262 -5.60 1.90 5.49
N ALA A 263 -6.49 2.07 4.50
CA ALA A 263 -7.68 2.91 4.66
C ALA A 263 -8.73 2.25 5.57
N LYS A 264 -8.86 0.92 5.52
CA LYS A 264 -9.72 0.14 6.41
C LYS A 264 -9.26 0.23 7.85
N GLY A 265 -7.96 0.11 8.11
CA GLY A 265 -7.44 0.23 9.46
C GLY A 265 -7.53 1.64 10.00
N ALA A 266 -7.27 2.68 9.18
CA ALA A 266 -7.56 4.05 9.59
C ALA A 266 -9.05 4.23 9.96
N TYR A 267 -9.96 3.69 9.16
CA TYR A 267 -11.39 3.68 9.48
C TYR A 267 -11.67 2.99 10.82
N LEU A 268 -11.06 1.82 11.07
CA LEU A 268 -11.19 1.10 12.33
C LEU A 268 -10.63 1.90 13.51
N SER A 269 -9.43 2.48 13.41
CA SER A 269 -8.87 3.36 14.44
C SER A 269 -9.87 4.45 14.82
N SER A 270 -10.45 5.12 13.82
CA SER A 270 -11.49 6.13 14.06
C SER A 270 -12.73 5.59 14.78
N VAL A 271 -13.15 4.35 14.55
CA VAL A 271 -14.31 3.74 15.24
C VAL A 271 -13.95 3.29 16.66
N LEU A 272 -12.80 2.62 16.82
CA LEU A 272 -12.35 2.03 18.08
C LEU A 272 -12.03 3.10 19.14
N THR A 273 -11.37 4.20 18.75
CA THR A 273 -11.09 5.32 19.67
C THR A 273 -12.37 5.94 20.24
N ARG A 274 -13.48 5.89 19.50
CA ARG A 274 -14.77 6.45 19.92
C ARG A 274 -15.70 5.45 20.61
N ARG A 275 -15.47 4.14 20.45
CA ARG A 275 -16.31 3.05 21.00
C ARG A 275 -15.47 2.08 21.82
N SER A 276 -15.12 2.47 23.04
CA SER A 276 -14.54 1.55 24.01
C SER A 276 -15.54 0.42 24.36
N GLY A 277 -15.09 -0.83 24.26
CA GLY A 277 -15.87 -2.01 24.70
C GLY A 277 -16.60 -2.84 23.64
N PHE A 278 -16.55 -2.45 22.34
CA PHE A 278 -17.17 -3.22 21.24
C PHE A 278 -16.16 -3.62 20.14
N GLU A 279 -14.88 -3.62 20.48
CA GLU A 279 -13.77 -3.72 19.52
C GLU A 279 -13.86 -4.98 18.67
N GLN A 280 -14.11 -6.13 19.31
CA GLN A 280 -14.15 -7.42 18.64
C GLN A 280 -15.35 -7.58 17.70
N GLU A 281 -16.52 -7.00 18.04
CA GLU A 281 -17.70 -7.00 17.18
C GLU A 281 -17.46 -6.15 15.92
N VAL A 282 -16.89 -4.95 16.10
CA VAL A 282 -16.56 -4.03 15.01
C VAL A 282 -15.57 -4.66 14.04
N ILE A 283 -14.51 -5.27 14.58
CA ILE A 283 -13.50 -5.97 13.77
C ILE A 283 -14.14 -7.13 13.00
N THR A 284 -14.99 -7.92 13.65
CA THR A 284 -15.65 -9.07 13.01
C THR A 284 -16.55 -8.66 11.83
N ASN A 285 -17.36 -7.61 12.02
CA ASN A 285 -18.28 -7.12 10.99
C ASN A 285 -17.59 -6.45 9.79
N LEU A 286 -16.38 -5.91 9.96
CA LEU A 286 -15.63 -5.34 8.84
C LEU A 286 -15.20 -6.41 7.82
N PHE A 287 -14.94 -7.61 8.32
CA PHE A 287 -14.30 -8.67 7.55
C PHE A 287 -15.24 -9.81 7.14
N ASN A 288 -16.52 -9.74 7.54
CA ASN A 288 -17.62 -10.57 7.04
C ASN A 288 -18.35 -9.89 5.88
#